data_AF-A0A813LKH3-F1
#
_entry.id   AF-A0A813LKH3-F1
#
_cell.length_a   1.000
_cell.length_b   1.000
_cell.length_c   1.000
_cell.angle_alpha   90.00
_cell.angle_beta   90.00
_cell.angle_gamma   90.00
#
_symmetry.space_group_name_H-M   'P 1'
#
loop_
_entity.id
_entity.type
_entity.pdbx_description
1 polymer ?
#
loop_
_entity_poly.entity_id
_entity_poly.type
_entity_poly.pdbx_seq_one_letter_code
_entity_poly.pdbx_strand_id
1 'polypeptide(L)'
;MPVEKRWRPVVAPTSSGEATVEGWKTHPRLLKHVQRFMDSPDPSRVLSRYSAQAQNLNPEKLLRIAVHVGAWVELLPLEQAATPPRSEKEEGSSPSPIQLLAEILRLRGRAKISDWLQGVLHLVALRLQDVRRDVQGQAAGPWMELRRSMPKAIWRELRTQRPAIPTCGESKEQQEPADQVPCLKRKPPPEQTEPAGARAALEAESDMLQRPLGFASDAFLASDLHQEISKLGEEKAVRRFHRDGAAFSNSNLEERALRVDGLE
;
A
#
# COMPACT_ATOMS: atom_id res chain seq x y z
N MET A 1 11.70 34.36 6.18
CA MET A 1 12.34 33.07 5.85
C MET A 1 11.47 31.96 6.40
N PRO A 2 10.73 31.20 5.58
CA PRO A 2 9.93 30.08 6.08
C PRO A 2 10.87 29.02 6.66
N VAL A 3 10.63 28.66 7.92
CA VAL A 3 11.39 27.60 8.60
C VAL A 3 11.02 26.29 7.95
N GLU A 4 11.90 25.76 7.09
CA GLU A 4 11.76 24.41 6.56
C GLU A 4 11.66 23.45 7.75
N LYS A 5 10.47 22.90 7.98
CA LYS A 5 10.26 21.82 8.93
C LYS A 5 11.08 20.62 8.44
N ARG A 6 12.34 20.54 8.87
CA ARG A 6 13.18 19.35 8.71
C ARG A 6 12.42 18.20 9.33
N TRP A 7 11.97 17.29 8.48
CA TRP A 7 11.42 16.01 8.89
C TRP A 7 12.48 15.33 9.76
N ARG A 8 12.24 15.23 11.07
CA ARG A 8 13.13 14.45 11.93
C ARG A 8 13.10 13.01 11.41
N PRO A 9 14.25 12.36 11.20
CA PRO A 9 14.30 10.97 10.80
C PRO A 9 13.64 10.14 11.90
N VAL A 10 12.38 9.76 11.67
CA VAL A 10 11.71 8.76 12.49
C VAL A 10 12.45 7.46 12.20
N VAL A 11 13.22 7.01 13.20
CA VAL A 11 14.01 5.78 13.13
C VAL A 11 13.05 4.66 12.74
N ALA A 12 13.33 4.01 11.61
CA ALA A 12 12.60 2.80 11.26
C ALA A 12 12.86 1.77 12.37
N PRO A 13 11.87 0.95 12.77
CA PRO A 13 12.13 -0.19 13.63
C PRO A 13 13.29 -0.99 13.01
N THR A 14 14.46 -0.95 13.63
CA THR A 14 15.67 -1.55 13.07
C THR A 14 15.47 -3.06 13.03
N SER A 15 15.71 -3.68 11.88
CA SER A 15 15.58 -5.13 11.68
C SER A 15 16.49 -5.97 12.58
N SER A 16 17.40 -5.36 13.34
CA SER A 16 18.42 -6.01 14.16
C SER A 16 18.04 -6.25 15.63
N GLY A 17 16.81 -5.98 16.05
CA GLY A 17 16.38 -6.31 17.41
C GLY A 17 14.86 -6.24 17.55
N GLU A 18 14.21 -7.40 17.61
CA GLU A 18 12.79 -7.59 17.99
C GLU A 18 11.78 -6.53 17.52
N ALA A 19 12.00 -5.94 16.34
CA ALA A 19 10.93 -5.31 15.60
C ALA A 19 10.05 -6.44 15.07
N THR A 20 9.28 -7.04 15.97
CA THR A 20 8.33 -8.10 15.65
C THR A 20 7.41 -7.59 14.55
N VAL A 21 6.95 -8.50 13.69
CA VAL A 21 5.94 -8.22 12.66
C VAL A 21 4.78 -7.39 13.24
N GLU A 22 4.41 -7.69 14.49
CA GLU A 22 3.38 -6.96 15.24
C GLU A 22 3.75 -5.52 15.60
N GLY A 23 5.01 -5.25 15.95
CA GLY A 23 5.51 -3.89 16.19
C GLY A 23 5.39 -3.00 14.95
N TRP A 24 5.60 -3.55 13.76
CA TRP A 24 5.38 -2.83 12.51
C TRP A 24 3.89 -2.60 12.23
N LYS A 25 3.04 -3.62 12.37
CA LYS A 25 1.59 -3.48 12.15
C LYS A 25 0.93 -2.46 13.08
N THR A 26 1.41 -2.37 14.32
CA THR A 26 0.92 -1.44 15.33
C THR A 26 1.62 -0.07 15.29
N HIS A 27 2.57 0.14 14.37
CA HIS A 27 3.35 1.37 14.33
C HIS A 27 2.45 2.58 14.02
N PRO A 28 2.44 3.64 14.86
CA PRO A 28 1.50 4.78 14.72
C PRO A 28 1.55 5.47 13.35
N ARG A 29 2.73 5.50 12.74
CA ARG A 29 2.90 6.07 11.38
C ARG A 29 2.14 5.27 10.32
N LEU A 30 2.20 3.94 10.33
CA LEU A 30 1.51 3.13 9.32
C LEU A 30 0.00 3.19 9.56
N LEU A 31 -0.43 3.06 10.82
CA LEU A 31 -1.84 3.23 11.21
C LEU A 31 -2.40 4.58 10.75
N LYS A 32 -1.63 5.67 10.92
CA LYS A 32 -2.03 7.01 10.44
C LYS A 32 -2.22 7.08 8.92
N HIS A 33 -1.41 6.36 8.12
CA HIS A 33 -1.57 6.33 6.67
C HIS A 33 -2.84 5.59 6.25
N VAL A 34 -3.16 4.49 6.93
CA VAL A 34 -4.38 3.70 6.69
C VAL A 34 -5.61 4.45 7.15
N GLN A 35 -5.60 5.00 8.37
CA GLN A 35 -6.70 5.78 8.92
C GLN A 35 -7.06 6.94 8.00
N ARG A 36 -6.07 7.70 7.53
CA ARG A 36 -6.30 8.81 6.58
C ARG A 36 -6.88 8.36 5.24
N PHE A 37 -6.57 7.15 4.81
CA PHE A 37 -7.13 6.59 3.58
C PHE A 37 -8.59 6.16 3.80
N MET A 38 -8.87 5.49 4.92
CA MET A 38 -10.22 5.07 5.30
C MET A 38 -11.16 6.25 5.63
N ASP A 39 -10.62 7.31 6.22
CA ASP A 39 -11.37 8.55 6.52
C ASP A 39 -11.57 9.44 5.27
N SER A 40 -10.97 9.07 4.13
CA SER A 40 -11.13 9.84 2.91
C SER A 40 -12.58 9.71 2.41
N PRO A 41 -13.28 10.81 2.09
CA PRO A 41 -14.64 10.75 1.55
C PRO A 41 -14.68 10.03 0.18
N ASP A 42 -13.56 10.00 -0.53
CA ASP A 42 -13.40 9.32 -1.81
C ASP A 42 -12.03 8.63 -1.88
N PRO A 43 -11.94 7.35 -1.48
CA PRO A 43 -10.71 6.57 -1.57
C PRO A 43 -10.26 6.34 -3.02
N SER A 44 -11.20 6.21 -3.96
CA SER A 44 -10.91 5.99 -5.39
C SER A 44 -10.11 7.14 -5.97
N ARG A 45 -10.53 8.38 -5.71
CA ARG A 45 -9.80 9.58 -6.12
C ARG A 45 -8.39 9.66 -5.52
N VAL A 46 -8.20 9.16 -4.29
CA VAL A 46 -6.85 9.09 -3.68
C VAL A 46 -5.96 8.13 -4.47
N LEU A 47 -6.47 6.95 -4.85
CA LEU A 47 -5.73 5.97 -5.63
C LEU A 47 -5.43 6.47 -7.05
N SER A 48 -6.42 7.05 -7.73
CA SER A 48 -6.24 7.64 -9.07
C SER A 48 -5.20 8.75 -9.06
N ARG A 49 -5.21 9.62 -8.04
CA ARG A 49 -4.18 10.66 -7.87
C ARG A 49 -2.79 10.05 -7.68
N TYR A 50 -2.67 9.01 -6.85
CA TYR A 50 -1.38 8.34 -6.63
C TYR A 50 -0.87 7.64 -7.90
N SER A 51 -1.76 7.03 -8.68
CA SER A 51 -1.43 6.41 -9.98
C SER A 51 -0.93 7.46 -10.97
N ALA A 52 -1.66 8.55 -11.18
CA ALA A 52 -1.26 9.62 -12.08
C ALA A 52 0.09 10.25 -11.68
N GLN A 53 0.32 10.42 -10.38
CA GLN A 53 1.60 10.90 -9.86
C GLN A 53 2.73 9.89 -10.09
N ALA A 54 2.51 8.59 -9.90
CA ALA A 54 3.55 7.58 -10.00
C ALA A 54 4.29 7.58 -11.35
N GLN A 55 3.61 7.94 -12.44
CA GLN A 55 4.18 7.96 -13.78
C GLN A 55 5.22 9.06 -14.02
N ASN A 56 5.12 10.19 -13.30
CA ASN A 56 5.93 11.40 -13.57
C ASN A 56 6.84 11.78 -12.40
N LEU A 57 6.87 10.97 -11.35
CA LEU A 57 7.62 11.29 -10.14
C LEU A 57 9.07 10.82 -10.20
N ASN A 58 9.93 11.58 -9.52
CA ASN A 58 11.28 11.13 -9.26
C ASN A 58 11.28 9.85 -8.40
N PRO A 59 12.34 9.02 -8.47
CA PRO A 59 12.38 7.75 -7.76
C PRO A 59 12.18 7.88 -6.25
N GLU A 60 12.70 8.94 -5.62
CA GLU A 60 12.57 9.13 -4.17
C GLU A 60 11.12 9.34 -3.73
N LYS A 61 10.37 10.21 -4.43
CA LYS A 61 8.95 10.44 -4.17
C LYS A 61 8.12 9.19 -4.45
N LEU A 62 8.46 8.46 -5.51
CA LEU A 62 7.83 7.19 -5.86
C LEU A 62 7.98 6.15 -4.73
N LEU A 63 9.17 6.05 -4.13
CA LEU A 63 9.39 5.15 -2.98
C LEU A 63 8.62 5.59 -1.72
N ARG A 64 8.42 6.90 -1.50
CA ARG A 64 7.57 7.40 -0.39
C ARG A 64 6.10 7.01 -0.60
N ILE A 65 5.60 7.13 -1.83
CA ILE A 65 4.26 6.67 -2.20
C ILE A 65 4.13 5.17 -1.97
N ALA A 66 5.14 4.38 -2.36
CA ALA A 66 5.16 2.93 -2.14
C ALA A 66 5.01 2.55 -0.65
N VAL A 67 5.59 3.33 0.28
CA VAL A 67 5.40 3.11 1.73
C VAL A 67 3.94 3.30 2.14
N HIS A 68 3.28 4.35 1.65
CA HIS A 68 1.89 4.61 1.98
C HIS A 68 0.97 3.51 1.44
N VAL A 69 1.12 3.19 0.14
CA VAL A 69 0.29 2.17 -0.51
C VAL A 69 0.59 0.79 0.07
N GLY A 70 1.85 0.48 0.36
CA GLY A 70 2.24 -0.76 1.05
C GLY A 70 1.59 -0.90 2.43
N ALA A 71 1.48 0.19 3.19
CA ALA A 71 0.78 0.19 4.47
C ALA A 71 -0.72 -0.12 4.29
N TRP A 72 -1.36 0.44 3.25
CA TRP A 72 -2.75 0.12 2.92
C TRP A 72 -2.92 -1.35 2.55
N VAL A 73 -2.06 -1.87 1.67
CA VAL A 73 -2.09 -3.28 1.26
C VAL A 73 -1.91 -4.23 2.44
N GLU A 74 -1.07 -3.88 3.42
CA GLU A 74 -0.82 -4.71 4.59
C GLU A 74 -1.89 -4.61 5.68
N LEU A 75 -2.53 -3.45 5.87
CA LEU A 75 -3.38 -3.22 7.04
C LEU A 75 -4.88 -3.18 6.70
N LEU A 76 -5.26 -3.00 5.44
CA LEU A 76 -6.67 -3.12 5.04
C LEU A 76 -7.13 -4.57 5.04
N PRO A 77 -8.44 -4.84 5.21
CA PRO A 77 -9.02 -6.16 4.93
C PRO A 77 -8.65 -6.67 3.53
N LEU A 78 -8.53 -7.99 3.38
CA LEU A 78 -8.03 -8.63 2.14
C LEU A 78 -8.80 -8.21 0.89
N GLU A 79 -10.12 -8.23 0.98
CA GLU A 79 -11.00 -7.84 -0.11
C GLU A 79 -10.85 -6.36 -0.47
N GLN A 80 -10.74 -5.48 0.53
CA GLN A 80 -10.59 -4.04 0.30
C GLN A 80 -9.24 -3.68 -0.33
N ALA A 81 -8.18 -4.44 -0.03
CA ALA A 81 -6.89 -4.24 -0.67
C ALA A 81 -6.89 -4.69 -2.15
N ALA A 82 -7.67 -5.74 -2.48
CA ALA A 82 -7.70 -6.35 -3.80
C ALA A 82 -8.71 -5.72 -4.76
N THR A 83 -9.85 -5.27 -4.25
CA THR A 83 -10.94 -4.70 -5.06
C THR A 83 -10.79 -3.18 -5.16
N PRO A 84 -10.99 -2.61 -6.37
CA PRO A 84 -11.14 -1.16 -6.51
C PRO A 84 -12.26 -0.62 -5.61
N PRO A 85 -12.04 0.47 -4.87
CA PRO A 85 -13.13 1.13 -4.17
C PRO A 85 -14.21 1.57 -5.16
N ARG A 86 -15.47 1.24 -4.85
CA ARG A 86 -16.62 1.61 -5.68
C ARG A 86 -16.81 3.11 -5.58
N SER A 87 -16.61 3.83 -6.68
CA SER A 87 -17.00 5.23 -6.81
C SER A 87 -18.30 5.30 -7.61
N GLU A 88 -19.28 6.04 -7.09
CA GLU A 88 -20.56 6.29 -7.79
C GLU A 88 -20.40 7.26 -8.96
N LYS A 89 -19.25 7.97 -9.06
CA LYS A 89 -19.10 9.16 -9.91
C LYS A 89 -18.07 9.05 -11.04
N GLU A 90 -17.28 7.98 -11.12
CA GLU A 90 -16.27 7.83 -12.16
C GLU A 90 -16.52 6.59 -13.04
N GLU A 91 -16.69 6.82 -14.34
CA GLU A 91 -16.68 5.77 -15.38
C GLU A 91 -15.26 5.18 -15.62
N GLY A 92 -14.25 5.67 -14.90
CA GLY A 92 -12.89 5.14 -14.93
C GLY A 92 -12.67 4.05 -13.88
N SER A 93 -12.16 2.89 -14.31
CA SER A 93 -11.71 1.84 -13.39
C SER A 93 -10.49 2.32 -12.61
N SER A 94 -10.72 2.84 -11.40
CA SER A 94 -9.64 3.19 -10.45
C SER A 94 -8.85 1.92 -10.08
N PRO A 95 -7.51 1.98 -9.95
CA PRO A 95 -6.74 0.81 -9.54
C PRO A 95 -7.03 0.46 -8.08
N SER A 96 -6.97 -0.82 -7.71
CA SER A 96 -6.95 -1.22 -6.30
C SER A 96 -5.60 -0.90 -5.64
N PRO A 97 -5.52 -0.80 -4.30
CA PRO A 97 -4.25 -0.58 -3.60
C PRO A 97 -3.14 -1.55 -4.01
N ILE A 98 -3.49 -2.82 -4.24
CA ILE A 98 -2.54 -3.86 -4.68
C ILE A 98 -2.03 -3.61 -6.09
N GLN A 99 -2.93 -3.29 -7.03
CA GLN A 99 -2.56 -2.99 -8.41
C GLN A 99 -1.63 -1.78 -8.47
N LEU A 100 -1.97 -0.72 -7.72
CA LEU A 100 -1.16 0.49 -7.63
C LEU A 100 0.22 0.19 -7.02
N LEU A 101 0.31 -0.62 -5.96
CA LEU A 101 1.60 -1.00 -5.40
C LEU A 101 2.45 -1.78 -6.41
N ALA A 102 1.84 -2.74 -7.11
CA ALA A 102 2.53 -3.52 -8.13
C ALA A 102 3.08 -2.62 -9.25
N GLU A 103 2.28 -1.67 -9.73
CA GLU A 103 2.69 -0.65 -10.70
C GLU A 103 3.87 0.19 -10.19
N ILE A 104 3.77 0.77 -9.00
CA ILE A 104 4.84 1.58 -8.39
C ILE A 104 6.14 0.78 -8.28
N LEU A 105 6.07 -0.49 -7.86
CA LEU A 105 7.25 -1.34 -7.71
C LEU A 105 7.91 -1.69 -9.05
N ARG A 106 7.14 -1.75 -10.15
CA ARG A 106 7.69 -1.90 -11.50
C ARG A 106 8.36 -0.61 -11.98
N LEU A 107 7.73 0.54 -11.72
CA LEU A 107 8.24 1.86 -12.12
C LEU A 107 9.53 2.27 -11.36
N ARG A 108 9.74 1.78 -10.14
CA ARG A 108 10.91 2.18 -9.31
C ARG A 108 12.27 1.87 -9.95
N GLY A 109 12.34 0.90 -10.86
CA GLY A 109 13.59 0.40 -11.43
C GLY A 109 14.58 -0.08 -10.37
N ARG A 110 15.78 0.51 -10.35
CA ARG A 110 16.90 0.14 -9.46
C ARG A 110 17.11 1.10 -8.28
N ALA A 111 16.12 1.94 -7.98
CA ALA A 111 16.23 2.89 -6.87
C ALA A 111 16.49 2.16 -5.53
N LYS A 112 17.35 2.75 -4.69
CA LYS A 112 17.68 2.21 -3.35
C LYS A 112 16.44 2.26 -2.47
N ILE A 113 16.03 1.10 -1.97
CA ILE A 113 14.89 0.95 -1.05
C ILE A 113 15.30 1.51 0.32
N SER A 114 14.44 2.33 0.92
CA SER A 114 14.63 2.83 2.29
C SER A 114 14.25 1.76 3.31
N ASP A 115 14.81 1.83 4.52
CA ASP A 115 14.52 0.87 5.60
C ASP A 115 13.02 0.78 5.92
N TRP A 116 12.33 1.92 5.85
CA TRP A 116 10.86 1.99 5.99
C TRP A 116 10.14 1.18 4.92
N LEU A 117 10.52 1.34 3.66
CA LEU A 117 9.91 0.59 2.57
C LEU A 117 10.30 -0.89 2.65
N GLN A 118 11.53 -1.21 3.04
CA GLN A 118 11.95 -2.59 3.23
C GLN A 118 11.09 -3.29 4.29
N GLY A 119 10.88 -2.66 5.45
CA GLY A 119 10.01 -3.19 6.50
C GLY A 119 8.57 -3.38 6.03
N VAL A 120 7.97 -2.38 5.38
CA VAL A 120 6.61 -2.50 4.84
C VAL A 120 6.50 -3.59 3.77
N LEU A 121 7.47 -3.69 2.85
CA LEU A 121 7.48 -4.75 1.84
C LEU A 121 7.69 -6.13 2.46
N HIS A 122 8.40 -6.24 3.58
CA HIS A 122 8.52 -7.50 4.32
C HIS A 122 7.17 -7.95 4.88
N LEU A 123 6.37 -7.03 5.46
CA LEU A 123 5.00 -7.34 5.91
C LEU A 123 4.12 -7.79 4.74
N VAL A 124 4.12 -7.03 3.65
CA VAL A 124 3.36 -7.38 2.44
C VAL A 124 3.79 -8.75 1.89
N ALA A 125 5.09 -9.09 1.96
CA ALA A 125 5.59 -10.40 1.54
C ALA A 125 5.11 -11.54 2.45
N LEU A 126 5.06 -11.33 3.76
CA LEU A 126 4.47 -12.27 4.72
C LEU A 126 2.99 -12.49 4.41
N ARG A 127 2.23 -11.41 4.25
CA ARG A 127 0.81 -11.47 3.89
C ARG A 127 0.60 -12.21 2.57
N LEU A 128 1.42 -11.96 1.55
CA LEU A 128 1.40 -12.70 0.28
C LEU A 128 1.66 -14.21 0.41
N GLN A 129 2.34 -14.67 1.48
CA GLN A 129 2.51 -16.09 1.76
C GLN A 129 1.23 -16.71 2.32
N ASP A 130 0.50 -15.97 3.15
CA ASP A 130 -0.74 -16.44 3.78
C ASP A 130 -1.88 -16.49 2.73
N VAL A 131 -2.00 -15.41 1.94
CA VAL A 131 -3.00 -15.22 0.88
C VAL A 131 -2.97 -16.31 -0.20
N ARG A 132 -1.82 -16.97 -0.41
CA ARG A 132 -1.68 -18.06 -1.38
C ARG A 132 -2.65 -19.21 -1.16
N ARG A 133 -3.12 -19.41 0.06
CA ARG A 133 -4.01 -20.53 0.41
C ARG A 133 -5.48 -20.18 0.19
N ASP A 134 -5.83 -18.90 0.29
CA ASP A 134 -7.22 -18.49 0.52
C ASP A 134 -7.83 -17.70 -0.65
N VAL A 135 -7.02 -17.06 -1.50
CA VAL A 135 -7.57 -16.21 -2.57
C VAL A 135 -7.86 -17.02 -3.84
N GLN A 136 -9.15 -17.09 -4.17
CA GLN A 136 -9.67 -17.54 -5.46
C GLN A 136 -10.46 -16.42 -6.16
N GLY A 137 -10.75 -16.59 -7.45
CA GLY A 137 -11.60 -15.68 -8.21
C GLY A 137 -10.91 -14.39 -8.70
N GLN A 138 -11.70 -13.33 -8.88
CA GLN A 138 -11.27 -12.07 -9.52
C GLN A 138 -10.14 -11.34 -8.78
N ALA A 139 -9.98 -11.57 -7.48
CA ALA A 139 -8.92 -10.98 -6.67
C ALA A 139 -7.54 -11.65 -6.88
N ALA A 140 -7.46 -12.87 -7.42
CA ALA A 140 -6.21 -13.62 -7.54
C ALA A 140 -5.19 -12.96 -8.48
N GLY A 141 -5.67 -12.35 -9.57
CA GLY A 141 -4.82 -11.68 -10.56
C GLY A 141 -3.94 -10.57 -9.96
N PRO A 142 -4.54 -9.55 -9.31
CA PRO A 142 -3.80 -8.50 -8.61
C PRO A 142 -2.73 -9.00 -7.62
N TRP A 143 -3.06 -9.98 -6.79
CA TRP A 143 -2.11 -10.54 -5.82
C TRP A 143 -0.91 -11.23 -6.50
N MET A 144 -1.17 -11.96 -7.59
CA MET A 144 -0.12 -12.59 -8.39
C MET A 144 0.79 -11.56 -9.08
N GLU A 145 0.22 -10.47 -9.58
CA GLU A 145 0.99 -9.40 -10.20
C GLU A 145 1.87 -8.65 -9.19
N LEU A 146 1.34 -8.37 -7.99
CA LEU A 146 2.13 -7.81 -6.90
C LEU A 146 3.28 -8.75 -6.53
N ARG A 147 3.02 -10.05 -6.38
CA ARG A 147 4.06 -11.05 -6.09
C ARG A 147 5.20 -11.04 -7.10
N ARG A 148 4.90 -10.91 -8.41
CA ARG A 148 5.89 -10.82 -9.48
C ARG A 148 6.71 -9.52 -9.42
N SER A 149 6.06 -8.43 -9.01
CA SER A 149 6.67 -7.09 -8.90
C SER A 149 7.54 -6.89 -7.65
N MET A 150 7.42 -7.79 -6.66
CA MET A 150 8.18 -7.71 -5.41
C MET A 150 9.70 -7.89 -5.63
N PRO A 151 10.56 -7.07 -4.98
CA PRO A 151 12.00 -7.24 -5.07
C PRO A 151 12.47 -8.61 -4.60
N LYS A 152 13.34 -9.26 -5.39
CA LYS A 152 13.94 -10.57 -5.05
C LYS A 152 14.70 -10.57 -3.72
N ALA A 153 15.27 -9.42 -3.32
CA ALA A 153 15.97 -9.26 -2.05
C ALA A 153 15.04 -9.50 -0.85
N ILE A 154 13.81 -8.98 -0.88
CA ILE A 154 12.80 -9.19 0.16
C ILE A 154 12.45 -10.68 0.27
N TRP A 155 12.22 -11.35 -0.85
CA TRP A 155 11.96 -12.80 -0.87
C TRP A 155 13.14 -13.65 -0.39
N ARG A 156 14.38 -13.18 -0.59
CA ARG A 156 15.57 -13.87 -0.11
C ARG A 156 15.68 -13.72 1.41
N GLU A 157 15.54 -12.50 1.92
CA GLU A 157 15.56 -12.20 3.35
C GLU A 157 14.48 -12.99 4.11
N LEU A 158 13.27 -13.05 3.57
CA LEU A 158 12.17 -13.80 4.17
C LEU A 158 12.46 -15.31 4.26
N ARG A 159 13.12 -15.87 3.24
CA ARG A 159 13.54 -17.29 3.26
C ARG A 159 14.68 -17.55 4.23
N THR A 160 15.59 -16.60 4.43
CA THR A 160 16.66 -16.75 5.42
C THR A 160 16.14 -16.67 6.87
N GLN A 161 15.07 -15.92 7.12
CA GLN A 161 14.45 -15.82 8.44
C GLN A 161 13.54 -17.01 8.77
N ARG A 162 13.02 -17.71 7.76
CA ARG A 162 12.28 -18.98 7.90
C ARG A 162 13.11 -20.12 7.33
N PRO A 163 14.18 -20.58 8.02
CA PRO A 163 14.89 -21.76 7.57
C PRO A 163 13.87 -22.90 7.42
N ALA A 164 13.92 -23.59 6.27
CA ALA A 164 13.08 -24.75 6.06
C ALA A 164 13.31 -25.69 7.25
N ILE A 165 12.24 -26.06 7.95
CA ILE A 165 12.31 -27.07 9.00
C ILE A 165 12.96 -28.27 8.29
N PRO A 166 14.18 -28.69 8.68
CA PRO A 166 14.80 -29.84 8.07
C PRO A 166 13.79 -30.96 8.25
N THR A 167 13.28 -31.49 7.14
CA THR A 167 12.30 -32.57 7.14
C THR A 167 12.91 -33.71 7.95
N CYS A 168 12.51 -33.79 9.22
CA CYS A 168 13.07 -34.71 10.18
C CYS A 168 12.51 -36.08 9.83
N GLY A 169 13.36 -36.95 9.27
CA GLY A 169 13.06 -38.36 9.10
C GLY A 169 12.54 -38.76 7.72
N GLU A 170 13.38 -38.72 6.70
CA GLU A 170 13.57 -39.97 5.96
C GLU A 170 14.51 -40.81 6.81
N SER A 171 13.91 -41.58 7.71
CA SER A 171 14.58 -42.66 8.43
C SER A 171 15.12 -43.63 7.38
N LYS A 172 16.40 -43.46 7.03
CA LYS A 172 17.23 -44.54 6.52
C LYS A 172 17.42 -45.54 7.67
N GLU A 173 16.41 -46.33 7.95
CA GLU A 173 16.56 -47.47 8.85
C GLU A 173 15.62 -48.59 8.40
N GLN A 174 16.02 -49.26 7.33
CA GLN A 174 16.13 -50.72 7.28
C GLN A 174 16.67 -51.12 5.90
N GLN A 175 18.00 -51.22 5.84
CA GLN A 175 18.71 -51.96 4.83
C GLN A 175 18.58 -53.44 5.21
N GLU A 176 17.53 -54.09 4.71
CA GLU A 176 17.45 -55.55 4.66
C GLU A 176 18.26 -56.02 3.43
N PRO A 177 19.26 -56.90 3.57
CA PRO A 177 19.93 -57.49 2.42
C PRO A 177 19.07 -58.65 1.91
N ALA A 178 18.07 -58.33 1.09
CA ALA A 178 17.32 -59.33 0.34
C ALA A 178 17.95 -59.51 -1.05
N ASP A 179 18.41 -60.73 -1.28
CA ASP A 179 18.87 -61.29 -2.53
C ASP A 179 18.03 -60.89 -3.76
N GLN A 180 18.77 -60.67 -4.86
CA GLN A 180 18.45 -61.09 -6.22
C GLN A 180 17.00 -60.89 -6.72
N VAL A 181 16.80 -59.85 -7.54
CA VAL A 181 15.76 -59.86 -8.58
C VAL A 181 16.37 -59.47 -9.93
N PRO A 182 16.12 -60.23 -11.03
CA PRO A 182 16.82 -60.09 -12.30
C PRO A 182 16.49 -58.80 -13.06
N CYS A 183 17.50 -58.30 -13.77
CA CYS A 183 17.42 -57.23 -14.77
C CYS A 183 16.38 -57.53 -15.87
N LEU A 184 15.16 -57.02 -15.73
CA LEU A 184 14.22 -56.93 -16.83
C LEU A 184 14.52 -55.68 -17.67
N LYS A 185 15.08 -55.91 -18.85
CA LYS A 185 15.25 -54.97 -19.96
C LYS A 185 13.94 -54.20 -20.18
N ARG A 186 13.91 -52.91 -19.80
CA ARG A 186 12.83 -52.00 -20.21
C ARG A 186 12.99 -51.65 -21.68
N LYS A 187 11.94 -51.95 -22.44
CA LYS A 187 11.72 -51.61 -23.85
C LYS A 187 11.61 -50.08 -23.99
N PRO A 188 12.21 -49.47 -25.03
CA PRO A 188 12.06 -48.04 -25.27
C PRO A 188 10.59 -47.69 -25.62
N PRO A 189 10.10 -46.52 -25.21
CA PRO A 189 8.76 -46.05 -25.58
C PRO A 189 8.72 -45.69 -27.09
N PRO A 190 7.57 -45.90 -27.76
CA PRO A 190 7.40 -45.55 -29.17
C PRO A 190 7.41 -44.03 -29.36
N GLU A 191 8.11 -43.59 -30.41
CA GLU A 191 8.03 -42.25 -30.99
C GLU A 191 6.56 -41.87 -31.22
N GLN A 192 6.12 -40.80 -30.56
CA GLN A 192 4.90 -40.10 -30.94
C GLN A 192 5.26 -39.05 -31.98
N THR A 193 4.92 -39.35 -33.22
CA THR A 193 4.95 -38.45 -34.36
C THR A 193 3.82 -37.42 -34.21
N GLU A 194 4.18 -36.17 -33.95
CA GLU A 194 3.25 -35.03 -33.98
C GLU A 194 2.88 -34.71 -35.45
N PRO A 195 1.58 -34.59 -35.80
CA PRO A 195 1.18 -34.15 -37.13
C PRO A 195 1.37 -32.64 -37.29
N ALA A 196 2.21 -32.28 -38.27
CA ALA A 196 2.31 -30.93 -38.80
C ALA A 196 1.00 -30.52 -39.47
N GLY A 197 0.22 -29.65 -38.84
CA GLY A 197 -0.94 -29.05 -39.51
C GLY A 197 -1.97 -28.39 -38.60
N ALA A 198 -1.64 -27.23 -38.02
CA ALA A 198 -2.65 -26.29 -37.49
C ALA A 198 -2.07 -24.89 -37.18
N ARG A 199 -1.32 -24.29 -38.12
CA ARG A 199 -0.88 -22.89 -38.02
C ARG A 199 -1.01 -22.18 -39.37
N ALA A 200 -2.24 -21.77 -39.71
CA ALA A 200 -2.51 -20.74 -40.71
C ALA A 200 -4.01 -20.40 -40.74
N ALA A 201 -4.53 -19.79 -39.67
CA ALA A 201 -5.78 -19.04 -39.71
C ALA A 201 -5.88 -18.22 -38.43
N LEU A 202 -5.46 -16.95 -38.49
CA LEU A 202 -5.90 -15.79 -37.69
C LEU A 202 -4.94 -14.61 -37.96
N GLU A 203 -4.82 -14.26 -39.24
CA GLU A 203 -4.34 -12.94 -39.71
C GLU A 203 -5.53 -12.29 -40.40
N ALA A 204 -6.37 -11.58 -39.65
CA ALA A 204 -7.31 -10.58 -40.14
C ALA A 204 -8.05 -10.02 -38.92
N GLU A 205 -7.56 -8.90 -38.36
CA GLU A 205 -8.32 -7.87 -37.63
C GLU A 205 -7.35 -6.98 -36.82
N SER A 206 -6.39 -6.37 -37.51
CA SER A 206 -5.54 -5.33 -36.92
C SER A 206 -5.40 -4.18 -37.90
N ASP A 207 -6.53 -3.62 -38.33
CA ASP A 207 -6.52 -2.37 -39.08
C ASP A 207 -7.84 -1.62 -38.87
N MET A 208 -7.94 -0.92 -37.75
CA MET A 208 -8.75 0.30 -37.61
C MET A 208 -8.59 0.78 -36.16
N LEU A 209 -8.00 1.97 -36.02
CA LEU A 209 -8.19 3.00 -34.97
C LEU A 209 -6.86 3.67 -34.63
N GLN A 210 -6.29 4.36 -35.61
CA GLN A 210 -5.47 5.55 -35.36
C GLN A 210 -6.39 6.76 -35.24
N ARG A 211 -6.48 7.37 -34.04
CA ARG A 211 -6.81 8.81 -33.91
C ARG A 211 -6.04 9.46 -32.75
N PRO A 212 -5.71 10.76 -32.88
CA PRO A 212 -4.70 11.43 -32.06
C PRO A 212 -5.30 12.02 -30.78
N LEU A 213 -4.59 11.84 -29.65
CA LEU A 213 -4.90 12.53 -28.40
C LEU A 213 -4.36 13.96 -28.47
N GLY A 214 -5.28 14.93 -28.43
CA GLY A 214 -4.95 16.33 -28.22
C GLY A 214 -4.41 16.55 -26.81
N PHE A 215 -3.20 17.10 -26.73
CA PHE A 215 -2.62 17.59 -25.48
C PHE A 215 -3.27 18.93 -25.12
N ALA A 216 -4.04 18.96 -24.03
CA ALA A 216 -4.36 20.18 -23.31
C ALA A 216 -3.46 20.26 -22.07
N SER A 217 -2.65 21.31 -22.00
CA SER A 217 -1.79 21.67 -20.87
C SER A 217 -2.61 22.12 -19.66
N ASP A 218 -2.55 21.38 -18.56
CA ASP A 218 -2.99 21.85 -17.24
C ASP A 218 -1.78 22.01 -16.30
N ALA A 219 -1.02 23.07 -16.55
CA ALA A 219 0.00 23.56 -15.65
C ALA A 219 -0.57 24.66 -14.74
N PHE A 220 -1.53 24.36 -13.85
CA PHE A 220 -2.02 25.38 -12.90
C PHE A 220 -2.55 24.93 -11.53
N LEU A 221 -2.29 23.69 -11.06
CA LEU A 221 -2.83 23.23 -9.77
C LEU A 221 -1.80 22.69 -8.75
N ALA A 222 -0.52 22.99 -8.94
CA ALA A 222 0.52 22.63 -7.97
C ALA A 222 0.65 23.63 -6.80
N SER A 223 0.00 24.80 -6.85
CA SER A 223 0.13 25.85 -5.82
C SER A 223 -0.86 25.75 -4.65
N ASP A 224 -1.99 25.07 -4.81
CA ASP A 224 -3.07 25.14 -3.80
C ASP A 224 -2.84 24.23 -2.57
N LEU A 225 -2.07 23.15 -2.71
CA LEU A 225 -1.81 22.23 -1.59
C LEU A 225 -0.85 22.81 -0.53
N HIS A 226 -0.10 23.86 -0.87
CA HIS A 226 0.77 24.58 0.08
C HIS A 226 0.03 25.69 0.83
N GLN A 227 -1.05 26.26 0.27
CA GLN A 227 -1.86 27.27 0.97
C GLN A 227 -2.82 26.65 1.99
N GLU A 228 -3.39 25.48 1.71
CA GLU A 228 -4.40 24.86 2.58
C GLU A 228 -3.79 24.35 3.92
N ILE A 229 -2.51 23.99 3.92
CA ILE A 229 -1.77 23.61 5.14
C ILE A 229 -1.44 24.84 6.03
N SER A 230 -1.36 26.04 5.46
CA SER A 230 -1.12 27.27 6.24
C SER A 230 -2.40 27.77 6.92
N LYS A 231 -3.56 27.70 6.26
CA LYS A 231 -4.85 28.14 6.86
C LYS A 231 -5.29 27.27 8.04
N LEU A 232 -5.05 25.97 8.01
CA LEU A 232 -5.33 25.07 9.15
C LEU A 232 -4.35 25.24 10.33
N GLY A 233 -3.27 26.01 10.16
CA GLY A 233 -2.34 26.39 11.23
C GLY A 233 -2.78 27.62 12.02
N GLU A 234 -3.49 28.56 11.39
CA GLU A 234 -3.90 29.83 12.03
C GLU A 234 -5.20 29.68 12.85
N GLU A 235 -6.15 28.84 12.43
CA GLU A 235 -7.40 28.65 13.21
C GLU A 235 -7.21 27.96 14.57
N LYS A 236 -6.10 27.24 14.77
CA LYS A 236 -5.76 26.65 16.08
C LYS A 236 -4.99 27.61 17.01
N ALA A 237 -4.48 28.73 16.50
CA ALA A 237 -3.84 29.76 17.32
C ALA A 237 -4.88 30.75 17.89
N VAL A 238 -6.00 30.98 17.20
CA VAL A 238 -7.04 31.93 17.63
C VAL A 238 -7.89 31.40 18.80
N ARG A 239 -8.00 30.07 18.98
CA ARG A 239 -8.75 29.50 20.12
C ARG A 239 -7.96 29.33 21.42
N ARG A 240 -6.68 29.71 21.47
CA ARG A 240 -5.88 29.72 22.71
C ARG A 240 -5.65 31.10 23.32
N PHE A 241 -6.12 32.17 22.68
CA PHE A 241 -5.93 33.54 23.17
C PHE A 241 -7.12 34.14 23.94
N HIS A 242 -8.19 33.38 24.21
CA HIS A 242 -9.38 33.86 24.91
C HIS A 242 -9.58 33.28 26.32
N ARG A 243 -8.54 32.74 26.97
CA ARG A 243 -8.68 32.15 28.33
C ARG A 243 -7.98 32.87 29.47
N ASP A 244 -7.13 33.85 29.19
CA ASP A 244 -6.43 34.62 30.23
C ASP A 244 -6.67 36.12 30.03
N GLY A 245 -7.74 36.65 30.63
CA GLY A 245 -8.08 38.06 30.53
C GLY A 245 -9.44 38.43 31.11
N ALA A 246 -9.71 38.04 32.35
CA ALA A 246 -10.85 38.57 33.11
C ALA A 246 -10.42 38.90 34.54
N ALA A 247 -9.69 40.01 34.67
CA ALA A 247 -9.50 40.71 35.93
C ALA A 247 -9.55 42.22 35.65
N PHE A 248 -10.17 42.96 36.58
CA PHE A 248 -10.46 44.40 36.62
C PHE A 248 -11.76 44.83 35.92
N SER A 249 -12.85 45.00 36.68
CA SER A 249 -13.18 46.10 37.61
C SER A 249 -13.85 47.26 36.87
N ASN A 250 -15.14 47.45 37.12
CA ASN A 250 -15.75 48.77 37.18
C ASN A 250 -16.87 48.77 38.23
N SER A 251 -16.61 49.57 39.24
CA SER A 251 -17.50 50.03 40.29
C SER A 251 -18.40 51.15 39.76
N ASN A 252 -19.46 51.42 40.53
CA ASN A 252 -20.24 52.68 40.57
C ASN A 252 -21.16 52.94 39.37
N LEU A 253 -22.36 53.49 39.50
CA LEU A 253 -23.15 54.00 40.63
C LEU A 253 -24.55 54.29 40.05
N GLU A 254 -25.61 54.21 40.87
CA GLU A 254 -26.92 54.85 40.67
C GLU A 254 -27.78 54.32 39.48
N GLU A 255 -29.10 54.14 39.57
CA GLU A 255 -30.12 54.90 40.29
C GLU A 255 -31.42 54.07 40.30
N ARG A 256 -32.18 54.10 41.41
CA ARG A 256 -33.67 54.12 41.52
C ARG A 256 -34.50 53.07 40.71
N ALA A 257 -35.48 52.36 41.25
CA ALA A 257 -36.51 52.75 42.19
C ALA A 257 -37.46 51.56 42.50
N LEU A 258 -37.87 51.48 43.77
CA LEU A 258 -39.24 51.29 44.26
C LEU A 258 -40.09 50.05 43.87
N ARG A 259 -40.56 49.38 44.94
CA ARG A 259 -41.91 48.77 45.14
C ARG A 259 -42.14 47.42 44.43
N VAL A 260 -42.77 46.39 45.00
CA VAL A 260 -43.71 46.27 46.14
C VAL A 260 -43.88 44.76 46.45
N ASP A 261 -44.07 44.44 47.74
CA ASP A 261 -44.77 43.31 48.42
C ASP A 261 -44.63 41.86 47.87
N GLY A 262 -44.44 40.80 48.67
CA GLY A 262 -44.86 40.59 50.05
C GLY A 262 -46.21 39.86 50.09
N LEU A 263 -46.18 38.55 50.42
CA LEU A 263 -47.26 37.75 51.02
C LEU A 263 -48.63 37.70 50.31
N GLU A 264 -48.96 36.51 49.78
CA GLU A 264 -50.03 35.63 50.28
C GLU A 264 -49.74 34.18 49.86
#